data_AF-A0A0F8YNN4-F1
#
_entry.id   AF-A0A0F8YNN4-F1
#
_cell.length_a   1.000
_cell.length_b   1.000
_cell.length_c   1.000
_cell.angle_alpha   90.00
_cell.angle_beta   90.00
_cell.angle_gamma   90.00
#
_symmetry.space_group_name_H-M   'P 1'
#
loop_
_entity.id
_entity.type
_entity.pdbx_description
1 polymer ?
#
loop_
_entity_poly.entity_id
_entity_poly.type
_entity_poly.pdbx_seq_one_letter_code
_entity_poly.pdbx_strand_id
1 'polypeptide(L)'
;EWQKTYDRKNPWGRKLFSARSRCVDPNQVSYKNYGAKGIRCDLTMAQIRFLWERDGAWSMKIPSIDRRNSKGNYTLSNCRFIELSLNIGIGLKERYADRNLPNFCVKCGEKHYSKGLCRSHYNRQHRILFRGFCNTKDCKGNIHALGLCNKHYLSKRKLLNKEG
;
A
#
# COMPACT_ATOMS: atom_id res chain seq x y z
N GLU A 1 22.00 16.83 19.11
CA GLU A 1 21.09 16.64 20.25
C GLU A 1 19.81 17.48 20.14
N TRP A 2 19.92 18.79 19.88
CA TRP A 2 18.81 19.73 19.70
C TRP A 2 17.72 19.31 18.70
N GLN A 3 18.10 18.78 17.54
CA GLN A 3 17.14 18.36 16.51
C GLN A 3 16.17 17.28 17.00
N LYS A 4 16.65 16.27 17.74
CA LYS A 4 15.81 15.19 18.27
C LYS A 4 14.79 15.72 19.27
N THR A 5 15.19 16.69 20.10
CA THR A 5 14.32 17.35 21.08
C THR A 5 13.25 18.21 20.39
N TYR A 6 13.63 18.92 19.33
CA TYR A 6 12.69 19.71 18.53
C TYR A 6 11.65 18.83 17.83
N ASP A 7 12.07 17.72 17.22
CA ASP A 7 11.16 16.79 16.53
C ASP A 7 10.15 16.14 17.49
N ARG A 8 10.57 15.84 18.73
CA ARG A 8 9.67 15.31 19.77
C ARG A 8 8.60 16.32 20.18
N LYS A 9 8.96 17.61 20.25
CA LYS A 9 8.03 18.70 20.59
C LYS A 9 7.16 19.12 19.41
N ASN A 10 7.59 18.86 18.18
CA ASN A 10 6.93 19.31 16.94
C ASN A 10 6.72 18.14 15.96
N PRO A 11 5.96 17.10 16.35
CA PRO A 11 5.81 15.88 15.54
C PRO A 11 5.20 16.15 14.16
N TRP A 12 4.40 17.21 14.01
CA TRP A 12 3.84 17.66 12.73
C TRP A 12 4.91 18.14 11.74
N GLY A 13 6.02 18.71 12.21
CA GLY A 13 7.10 19.23 11.35
C GLY A 13 7.74 18.12 10.51
N ARG A 14 7.99 16.97 11.15
CA ARG A 14 8.49 15.77 10.46
C ARG A 14 7.50 15.25 9.41
N LYS A 15 6.19 15.34 9.68
CA LYS A 15 5.15 14.95 8.73
C LYS A 15 5.11 15.88 7.52
N LEU A 16 5.28 17.19 7.73
CA LEU A 16 5.40 18.16 6.64
C LEU A 16 6.64 17.91 5.79
N PHE A 17 7.80 17.70 6.41
CA PHE A 17 9.03 17.38 5.70
C PHE A 17 8.86 16.12 4.84
N SER A 18 8.27 15.06 5.40
CA SER A 18 7.98 13.84 4.65
C SER A 18 6.97 14.08 3.52
N ALA A 19 5.91 14.88 3.72
CA ALA A 19 5.00 15.24 2.64
C ALA A 19 5.72 15.99 1.50
N ARG A 20 6.56 16.96 1.83
CA ARG A 20 7.34 17.75 0.87
C ARG A 20 8.34 16.91 0.09
N SER A 21 9.15 16.11 0.78
CA SER A 21 10.20 15.30 0.15
C SER A 21 9.63 14.36 -0.92
N ARG A 22 8.48 13.72 -0.66
CA ARG A 22 7.79 12.88 -1.67
C ARG A 22 7.36 13.63 -2.92
N CYS A 23 7.12 14.93 -2.83
CA CYS A 23 6.68 15.76 -3.95
C CYS A 23 7.85 16.33 -4.76
N VAL A 24 9.03 16.55 -4.15
CA VAL A 24 10.12 17.32 -4.79
C VAL A 24 11.38 16.51 -5.08
N ASP A 25 11.64 15.43 -4.33
CA ASP A 25 12.89 14.67 -4.41
C ASP A 25 12.72 13.44 -5.33
N PRO A 26 13.31 13.44 -6.54
CA PRO A 26 13.20 12.31 -7.47
C PRO A 26 13.82 11.02 -6.96
N ASN A 27 14.74 11.08 -6.00
CA ASN A 27 15.38 9.91 -5.40
C ASN A 27 14.47 9.21 -4.37
N GLN A 28 13.38 9.86 -3.95
CA GLN A 28 12.41 9.21 -3.07
C GLN A 28 11.66 8.10 -3.81
N VAL A 29 11.61 6.91 -3.20
CA VAL A 29 10.90 5.73 -3.74
C VAL A 29 9.43 6.04 -4.08
N SER A 30 8.83 6.96 -3.33
CA SER A 30 7.43 7.35 -3.54
C SER A 30 7.25 8.50 -4.52
N TYR A 31 8.30 9.18 -4.99
CA TYR A 31 8.22 10.32 -5.90
C TYR A 31 7.36 10.04 -7.15
N LYS A 32 7.51 8.84 -7.74
CA LYS A 32 6.70 8.36 -8.87
C LYS A 32 5.18 8.43 -8.66
N ASN A 33 4.73 8.40 -7.41
CA ASN A 33 3.32 8.44 -7.03
C ASN A 33 2.84 9.84 -6.62
N TYR A 34 3.76 10.79 -6.46
CA TYR A 34 3.50 12.14 -5.98
C TYR A 34 4.10 13.16 -6.96
N GLY A 35 5.36 13.55 -6.75
CA GLY A 35 6.01 14.60 -7.55
C GLY A 35 5.99 14.35 -9.06
N ALA A 36 6.27 13.12 -9.49
CA ALA A 36 6.21 12.76 -10.92
C ALA A 36 4.81 12.88 -11.55
N LYS A 37 3.75 12.93 -10.73
CA LYS A 37 2.36 13.15 -11.15
C LYS A 37 1.92 14.61 -11.04
N GLY A 38 2.84 15.54 -10.74
CA GLY A 38 2.54 16.96 -10.54
C GLY A 38 1.92 17.31 -9.18
N ILE A 39 1.87 16.37 -8.23
CA ILE A 39 1.36 16.63 -6.89
C ILE A 39 2.38 17.46 -6.11
N ARG A 40 1.96 18.61 -5.60
CA ARG A 40 2.78 19.53 -4.78
C ARG A 40 2.39 19.52 -3.31
N CYS A 41 3.29 20.04 -2.48
CA CYS A 41 3.04 20.28 -1.08
C CYS A 41 3.03 21.78 -0.76
N ASP A 42 1.82 22.35 -0.71
CA ASP A 42 1.59 23.78 -0.52
C ASP A 42 1.31 24.12 0.96
N LEU A 43 1.49 23.16 1.86
CA LEU A 43 1.32 23.35 3.31
C LEU A 43 2.49 24.13 3.93
N THR A 44 2.16 25.06 4.83
CA THR A 44 3.11 25.76 5.70
C THR A 44 3.28 25.04 7.05
N MET A 45 4.30 25.43 7.83
CA MET A 45 4.49 24.94 9.20
C MET A 45 3.32 25.27 10.13
N ALA A 46 2.71 26.44 9.97
CA ALA A 46 1.53 26.83 10.74
C ALA A 46 0.31 25.99 10.35
N GLN A 47 0.11 25.74 9.05
CA GLN A 47 -1.00 24.94 8.56
C GLN A 47 -0.91 23.48 8.99
N ILE A 48 0.27 22.84 8.91
CA ILE A 48 0.39 21.45 9.36
C ILE A 48 0.18 21.31 10.87
N ARG A 49 0.60 22.31 11.66
CA ARG A 49 0.34 22.36 13.10
C ARG A 49 -1.15 22.50 13.37
N PHE A 50 -1.81 23.42 12.66
CA PHE A 50 -3.26 23.57 12.75
C PHE A 50 -3.99 22.27 12.41
N LEU A 51 -3.59 21.56 11.36
CA LEU A 51 -4.17 20.24 11.02
C LEU A 51 -3.97 19.22 12.15
N TRP A 52 -2.78 19.20 12.76
CA TRP A 52 -2.46 18.31 13.88
C TRP A 52 -3.39 18.53 15.08
N GLU A 53 -3.63 19.80 15.42
CA GLU A 53 -4.52 20.19 16.52
C GLU A 53 -5.99 19.92 16.16
N ARG A 54 -6.45 20.40 14.99
CA ARG A 54 -7.82 20.24 14.48
C ARG A 54 -8.28 18.79 14.45
N ASP A 55 -7.42 17.90 13.96
CA ASP A 55 -7.77 16.49 13.74
C ASP A 55 -7.48 15.60 14.97
N GLY A 56 -7.02 16.16 16.09
CA GLY A 56 -6.70 15.40 17.29
C GLY A 56 -5.53 14.42 17.09
N ALA A 57 -4.57 14.75 16.23
CA ALA A 57 -3.48 13.83 15.86
C ALA A 57 -2.59 13.42 17.05
N TRP A 58 -2.61 14.19 18.13
CA TRP A 58 -1.92 13.88 19.38
C TRP A 58 -2.50 12.68 20.13
N SER A 59 -3.79 12.36 19.93
CA SER A 59 -4.44 11.21 20.56
C SER A 59 -4.39 9.95 19.70
N MET A 60 -3.83 10.05 18.48
CA MET A 60 -3.70 8.92 17.56
C MET A 60 -2.52 8.04 17.92
N LYS A 61 -2.66 6.73 17.68
CA LYS A 61 -1.57 5.77 17.87
C LYS A 61 -0.46 6.00 16.86
N ILE A 62 -0.81 6.14 15.57
CA ILE A 62 0.15 6.41 14.49
C ILE A 62 -0.45 7.46 13.55
N PRO A 63 -0.35 8.76 13.89
CA PRO A 63 -0.90 9.82 13.06
C PRO A 63 -0.24 9.87 11.68
N SER A 64 -1.07 9.93 10.65
CA SER A 64 -0.67 9.93 9.24
C SER A 64 -1.39 11.03 8.48
N ILE A 65 -0.65 11.78 7.67
CA ILE A 65 -1.24 12.81 6.81
C ILE A 65 -1.88 12.16 5.59
N ASP A 66 -3.18 12.39 5.43
CA ASP A 66 -4.03 11.94 4.35
C ASP A 66 -4.42 13.13 3.44
N ARG A 67 -4.59 12.86 2.15
CA ARG A 67 -5.18 13.79 1.18
C ARG A 67 -6.58 13.28 0.87
N ARG A 68 -7.61 14.03 1.27
CA ARG A 68 -9.03 13.69 1.07
C ARG A 68 -9.32 13.36 -0.40
N ASN A 69 -8.73 14.13 -1.30
CA ASN A 69 -8.62 13.81 -2.72
C ASN A 69 -7.16 13.41 -3.01
N SER A 70 -6.94 12.13 -3.29
CA SER A 70 -5.62 11.55 -3.58
C SER A 70 -5.00 12.01 -4.91
N LYS A 71 -5.76 12.65 -5.79
CA LYS A 71 -5.26 13.30 -7.01
C LYS A 71 -4.87 14.76 -6.80
N GLY A 72 -5.28 15.39 -5.70
CA GLY A 72 -5.02 16.81 -5.42
C GLY A 72 -3.72 17.09 -4.64
N ASN A 73 -3.30 18.35 -4.53
CA ASN A 73 -2.11 18.74 -3.78
C ASN A 73 -2.28 18.62 -2.26
N TYR A 74 -1.19 18.68 -1.51
CA TYR A 74 -1.28 18.92 -0.06
C TYR A 74 -1.63 20.38 0.17
N THR A 75 -2.88 20.65 0.52
CA THR A 75 -3.40 21.97 0.90
C THR A 75 -4.15 21.87 2.22
N LEU A 76 -4.40 22.99 2.88
CA LEU A 76 -5.12 23.00 4.17
C LEU A 76 -6.52 22.36 4.07
N SER A 77 -7.23 22.58 2.95
CA SER A 77 -8.56 22.01 2.69
C SER A 77 -8.52 20.54 2.27
N ASN A 78 -7.48 20.12 1.54
CA ASN A 78 -7.36 18.75 1.05
C ASN A 78 -6.71 17.80 2.06
N CYS A 79 -6.07 18.31 3.11
CA CYS A 79 -5.35 17.47 4.08
C CYS A 79 -6.10 17.26 5.40
N ARG A 80 -5.84 16.10 6.00
CA ARG A 80 -6.21 15.77 7.37
C ARG A 80 -5.22 14.79 7.99
N PHE A 81 -5.11 14.77 9.31
CA PHE A 81 -4.52 13.64 10.02
C PHE A 81 -5.59 12.58 10.28
N ILE A 82 -5.20 11.33 10.07
CA ILE A 82 -5.97 10.14 10.43
C ILE A 82 -5.00 9.04 10.88
N GLU A 83 -5.53 7.98 11.50
CA GLU A 83 -4.74 6.80 11.81
C GLU A 83 -4.12 6.19 10.55
N LEU A 84 -2.87 5.73 10.65
CA LEU A 84 -2.16 5.11 9.54
C LEU A 84 -2.93 3.92 8.94
N SER A 85 -3.54 3.09 9.79
CA SER A 85 -4.35 1.95 9.35
C SER A 85 -5.53 2.38 8.48
N LEU A 86 -6.19 3.48 8.85
CA LEU A 86 -7.29 4.06 8.07
C LEU A 86 -6.79 4.62 6.74
N ASN A 87 -5.66 5.34 6.73
CA ASN A 87 -5.05 5.88 5.51
C ASN A 87 -4.71 4.78 4.50
N ILE A 88 -4.11 3.68 4.97
CA ILE A 88 -3.82 2.49 4.15
C ILE A 88 -5.13 1.89 3.59
N GLY A 89 -6.15 1.77 4.42
CA GLY A 89 -7.46 1.25 4.03
C GLY A 89 -8.14 2.08 2.94
N ILE A 90 -8.11 3.41 3.05
CA ILE A 90 -8.64 4.33 2.04
C ILE A 90 -7.89 4.16 0.71
N GLY A 91 -6.56 4.20 0.75
CA GLY A 91 -5.75 4.02 -0.47
C GLY A 91 -5.87 2.63 -1.11
N LEU A 92 -6.27 1.60 -0.35
CA LEU A 92 -6.64 0.30 -0.92
C LEU A 92 -8.00 0.39 -1.61
N LYS A 93 -9.03 0.95 -0.95
CA LYS A 93 -10.37 1.11 -1.53
C LYS A 93 -10.35 1.88 -2.85
N GLU A 94 -9.60 2.97 -2.93
CA GLU A 94 -9.43 3.73 -4.18
C GLU A 94 -8.82 2.86 -5.29
N ARG A 95 -7.75 2.11 -4.99
CA ARG A 95 -7.15 1.18 -5.95
C ARG A 95 -8.08 0.07 -6.39
N TYR A 96 -9.00 -0.38 -5.52
CA TYR A 96 -10.01 -1.37 -5.89
C TYR A 96 -11.08 -0.76 -6.80
N ALA A 97 -11.51 0.47 -6.51
CA ALA A 97 -12.44 1.21 -7.36
C ALA A 97 -11.85 1.46 -8.77
N ASP A 98 -10.59 1.91 -8.85
CA ASP A 98 -9.91 2.19 -10.12
C ASP A 98 -9.70 0.93 -10.99
N ARG A 99 -9.65 -0.28 -10.40
CA ARG A 99 -9.38 -1.51 -11.16
C ARG A 99 -10.57 -1.98 -12.01
N ASN A 100 -11.73 -1.33 -11.96
CA ASN A 100 -12.96 -1.77 -12.65
C ASN A 100 -13.15 -3.29 -12.53
N LEU A 101 -12.91 -3.84 -11.33
CA LEU A 101 -13.08 -5.27 -11.12
C LEU A 101 -14.56 -5.59 -11.32
N PRO A 102 -14.89 -6.56 -12.19
CA PRO A 102 -16.28 -6.84 -12.48
C PRO A 102 -16.93 -7.40 -11.21
N ASN A 103 -18.14 -6.92 -10.91
CA ASN A 103 -18.95 -7.43 -9.79
C ASN A 103 -19.34 -8.91 -9.97
N PHE A 104 -19.29 -9.37 -11.22
CA PHE A 104 -19.64 -10.71 -11.65
C PHE A 104 -18.49 -11.40 -12.36
N CYS A 105 -18.53 -12.72 -12.36
CA CYS A 105 -17.56 -13.56 -13.02
C CYS A 105 -17.67 -13.39 -14.53
N VAL A 106 -16.55 -13.05 -15.19
CA VAL A 106 -16.49 -12.85 -16.65
C VAL A 106 -16.82 -14.11 -17.47
N LYS A 107 -16.93 -15.29 -16.83
CA LYS A 107 -17.22 -16.57 -17.50
C LYS A 107 -18.65 -17.07 -17.33
N CYS A 108 -19.35 -16.67 -16.27
CA CYS A 108 -20.68 -17.22 -15.97
C CYS A 108 -21.64 -16.26 -15.28
N GLY A 109 -21.27 -14.99 -15.06
CA GLY A 109 -22.17 -14.02 -14.41
C GLY A 109 -22.35 -14.21 -12.90
N GLU A 110 -21.82 -15.27 -12.29
CA GLU A 110 -21.89 -15.50 -10.84
C GLU A 110 -21.09 -14.48 -10.04
N LYS A 111 -21.37 -14.34 -8.73
CA LYS A 111 -20.67 -13.39 -7.85
C LYS A 111 -19.15 -13.49 -7.97
N HIS A 112 -18.51 -12.36 -8.22
CA HIS A 112 -17.05 -12.25 -8.31
C HIS A 112 -16.38 -12.62 -6.98
N TYR A 113 -15.30 -13.38 -7.06
CA TYR A 113 -14.42 -13.71 -5.93
C TYR A 113 -13.06 -13.01 -6.05
N SER A 114 -12.32 -13.27 -7.13
CA SER A 114 -10.99 -12.68 -7.35
C SER A 114 -10.59 -12.75 -8.82
N LYS A 115 -9.80 -11.77 -9.29
CA LYS A 115 -9.30 -11.68 -10.67
C LYS A 115 -10.39 -11.77 -11.74
N GLY A 116 -11.59 -11.24 -11.48
CA GLY A 116 -12.71 -11.31 -12.40
C GLY A 116 -13.38 -12.70 -12.48
N LEU A 117 -13.05 -13.63 -11.59
CA LEU A 117 -13.61 -14.98 -11.56
C LEU A 117 -14.42 -15.25 -10.29
N CYS A 118 -15.48 -16.06 -10.40
CA CYS A 118 -16.16 -16.64 -9.23
C CYS A 118 -15.26 -17.67 -8.54
N ARG A 119 -15.63 -18.10 -7.33
CA ARG A 119 -14.81 -19.04 -6.54
C ARG A 119 -14.52 -20.34 -7.30
N SER A 120 -15.51 -20.89 -7.99
CA SER A 120 -15.37 -22.12 -8.78
C SER A 120 -14.40 -21.94 -9.95
N HIS A 121 -14.58 -20.88 -10.75
CA HIS A 121 -13.71 -20.59 -11.88
C HIS A 121 -12.28 -20.21 -11.47
N TYR A 122 -12.11 -19.48 -10.36
CA TYR A 122 -10.80 -19.19 -9.79
C TYR A 122 -10.09 -20.48 -9.37
N ASN A 123 -10.77 -21.35 -8.61
CA ASN A 123 -10.21 -22.63 -8.17
C ASN A 123 -9.89 -23.55 -9.35
N ARG A 124 -10.75 -23.61 -10.38
CA ARG A 124 -10.51 -24.38 -11.61
C ARG A 124 -9.29 -23.88 -12.36
N GLN A 125 -9.16 -22.56 -12.56
CA GLN A 125 -7.98 -21.96 -13.17
C GLN A 125 -6.71 -22.27 -12.36
N HIS A 126 -6.78 -22.16 -11.04
CA HIS A 126 -5.66 -22.50 -10.16
C HIS A 126 -5.27 -23.98 -10.26
N ARG A 127 -6.23 -24.92 -10.32
CA ARG A 127 -5.92 -26.35 -10.51
C ARG A 127 -5.19 -26.62 -11.83
N ILE A 128 -5.50 -25.89 -12.89
CA ILE A 128 -4.82 -26.02 -14.19
C ILE A 128 -3.40 -25.46 -14.11
N LEU A 129 -3.25 -24.23 -13.59
CA LEU A 129 -1.95 -23.56 -13.51
C LEU A 129 -0.95 -24.27 -12.57
N PHE A 130 -1.46 -24.92 -11.54
CA PHE A 130 -0.64 -25.65 -10.55
C PHE A 130 -0.78 -27.17 -10.70
N ARG A 131 -1.13 -27.64 -11.90
CA ARG A 131 -1.14 -29.08 -12.21
C ARG A 131 0.30 -29.58 -12.31
N GLY A 132 0.60 -30.69 -11.64
CA GLY A 132 1.89 -31.38 -11.73
C GLY A 132 2.61 -31.50 -10.39
N PHE A 133 3.82 -32.06 -10.46
CA PHE A 133 4.68 -32.31 -9.31
C PHE A 133 5.79 -31.27 -9.21
N CYS A 134 6.31 -31.11 -8.00
CA CYS A 134 7.41 -30.22 -7.70
C CYS A 134 8.62 -30.50 -8.60
N ASN A 135 9.22 -29.44 -9.14
CA ASN A 135 10.42 -29.51 -9.99
C ASN A 135 11.70 -29.89 -9.22
N THR A 136 11.62 -30.15 -7.92
CA THR A 136 12.78 -30.57 -7.10
C THR A 136 12.99 -32.06 -7.29
N LYS A 137 14.24 -32.46 -7.52
CA LYS A 137 14.61 -33.88 -7.67
C LYS A 137 14.04 -34.70 -6.51
N ASP A 138 13.42 -35.82 -6.84
CA ASP A 138 12.80 -36.77 -5.90
C ASP A 138 11.61 -36.23 -5.07
N CYS A 139 11.03 -35.08 -5.45
CA CYS A 139 9.86 -34.54 -4.78
C CYS A 139 8.56 -34.88 -5.51
N LYS A 140 7.72 -35.72 -4.88
CA LYS A 140 6.37 -36.05 -5.36
C LYS A 140 5.28 -35.09 -4.86
N GLY A 141 5.64 -33.95 -4.28
CA GLY A 141 4.68 -32.98 -3.77
C GLY A 141 4.01 -32.22 -4.92
N ASN A 142 2.71 -31.96 -4.82
CA ASN A 142 1.99 -31.15 -5.83
C ASN A 142 2.55 -29.72 -5.88
N ILE A 143 2.59 -29.15 -7.09
CA ILE A 143 2.99 -27.76 -7.30
C ILE A 143 2.04 -26.84 -6.51
N HIS A 144 2.62 -25.89 -5.79
CA HIS A 144 1.92 -24.83 -5.08
C HIS A 144 2.17 -23.47 -5.74
N ALA A 145 3.44 -23.15 -6.05
CA ALA A 145 3.83 -21.90 -6.72
C ALA A 145 5.22 -22.05 -7.37
N LEU A 146 5.45 -21.38 -8.51
CA LEU A 146 6.74 -21.36 -9.23
C LEU A 146 7.30 -22.76 -9.55
N GLY A 147 6.44 -23.74 -9.85
CA GLY A 147 6.85 -25.13 -10.08
C GLY A 147 7.32 -25.88 -8.83
N LEU A 148 7.16 -25.31 -7.63
CA LEU A 148 7.57 -25.92 -6.37
C LEU A 148 6.37 -26.29 -5.51
N CYS A 149 6.47 -27.39 -4.76
CA CYS A 149 5.51 -27.71 -3.71
C CYS A 149 5.61 -26.71 -2.56
N ASN A 150 4.61 -26.67 -1.68
CA ASN A 150 4.56 -25.71 -0.57
C ASN A 150 5.84 -25.76 0.30
N LYS A 151 6.35 -26.96 0.62
CA LYS A 151 7.58 -27.15 1.40
C LYS A 151 8.81 -26.51 0.71
N HIS A 152 9.02 -26.82 -0.56
CA HIS A 152 10.17 -26.30 -1.31
C HIS A 152 10.04 -24.82 -1.65
N TYR A 153 8.83 -24.31 -1.89
CA TYR A 153 8.57 -22.89 -2.06
C TYR A 153 8.94 -22.09 -0.80
N LEU A 154 8.50 -22.55 0.38
CA LEU A 154 8.83 -21.89 1.65
C LEU A 154 10.33 -21.97 1.97
N SER A 155 10.97 -23.11 1.69
CA SER A 155 12.43 -23.27 1.84
C SER A 155 13.20 -22.28 0.97
N LYS A 156 12.87 -22.20 -0.34
CA LYS A 156 13.48 -21.25 -1.27
C LYS A 156 13.28 -19.79 -0.83
N ARG A 157 12.08 -19.43 -0.36
CA ARG A 157 11.79 -18.07 0.13
C ARG A 157 12.59 -17.70 1.38
N LYS A 158 12.84 -18.65 2.28
CA LYS A 158 13.68 -18.43 3.48
C LYS A 158 15.15 -18.19 3.11
N LEU A 159 15.67 -18.86 2.09
CA LEU A 159 17.03 -18.65 1.60
C LEU A 159 17.19 -17.25 1.00
N LEU A 160 16.29 -16.87 0.09
CA LEU A 160 16.31 -15.55 -0.56
C LEU A 160 16.21 -14.38 0.44
N ASN A 161 15.45 -14.55 1.52
CA ASN A 161 15.32 -13.52 2.57
C ASN A 161 16.52 -13.43 3.53
N LYS A 162 17.48 -14.37 3.48
CA LYS A 162 18.72 -14.32 4.27
C LYS A 162 19.88 -13.67 3.52
N GLU A 163 19.77 -13.56 2.20
CA GLU A 163 20.82 -13.05 1.31
C GLU A 163 20.63 -11.59 0.91
N GLY A 164 19.55 -10.93 1.36
CA GLY A 164 19.25 -9.52 1.11
C GLY A 164 18.83 -8.79 2.38
#